data_AF-M6VC01-F1
#
_entry.id   AF-M6VC01-F1
#
_cell.length_a   1.000
_cell.length_b   1.000
_cell.length_c   1.000
_cell.angle_alpha   90.00
_cell.angle_beta   90.00
_cell.angle_gamma   90.00
#
_symmetry.space_group_name_H-M   'P 1'
#
loop_
_entity.id
_entity.type
_entity.pdbx_description
1 polymer ?
#
loop_
_entity_poly.entity_id
_entity_poly.type
_entity_poly.pdbx_seq_one_letter_code
_entity_poly.pdbx_strand_id
1 'polypeptide(L)'
;MRLSELSDILLSLGCEIHPDMRNYVIAPGSKKICFLIKRELKNGHIVKCPVSFYRSEDPEVPFNLQVTIQKSLLLTKNWKKKDENV
;
A
#
# COMPACT_ATOMS: atom_id res chain seq x y z
N MET A 1 3.50 -9.38 -7.87
CA MET A 1 2.69 -9.33 -6.63
C MET A 1 1.39 -8.62 -6.97
N ARG A 2 0.27 -9.26 -6.64
CA ARG A 2 -1.07 -8.71 -6.89
C ARG A 2 -1.43 -7.65 -5.84
N LEU A 3 -2.41 -6.79 -6.13
CA LEU A 3 -2.85 -5.77 -5.19
C LEU A 3 -3.50 -6.40 -3.96
N SER A 4 -4.27 -7.47 -4.15
CA SER A 4 -4.83 -8.32 -3.09
C SER A 4 -3.72 -8.85 -2.17
N GLU A 5 -2.73 -9.52 -2.75
CA GLU A 5 -1.57 -10.08 -2.03
C GLU A 5 -0.78 -9.00 -1.26
N LEU A 6 -0.53 -7.85 -1.88
CA LEU A 6 0.12 -6.73 -1.21
C LEU A 6 -0.71 -6.21 -0.03
N SER A 7 -2.02 -6.11 -0.21
CA SER A 7 -2.93 -5.61 0.83
C SER A 7 -2.92 -6.52 2.05
N ASP A 8 -2.96 -7.85 1.83
CA ASP A 8 -2.87 -8.84 2.91
C ASP A 8 -1.56 -8.71 3.71
N ILE A 9 -0.43 -8.57 3.01
CA ILE A 9 0.88 -8.36 3.65
C ILE A 9 0.89 -7.06 4.46
N LEU A 10 0.37 -5.97 3.91
CA LEU A 10 0.37 -4.69 4.62
C LEU A 10 -0.53 -4.73 5.86
N LEU A 11 -1.70 -5.37 5.76
CA LEU A 11 -2.61 -5.56 6.88
C LEU A 11 -1.97 -6.42 7.98
N SER A 12 -1.27 -7.51 7.62
CA SER A 12 -0.56 -8.35 8.61
C SER A 12 0.59 -7.62 9.31
N LEU A 13 1.18 -6.62 8.65
CA LEU A 13 2.20 -5.72 9.21
C LEU A 13 1.61 -4.57 10.07
N GLY A 14 0.30 -4.57 10.30
CA GLY A 14 -0.41 -3.54 11.07
C GLY A 14 -0.58 -2.22 10.33
N CYS A 15 -0.57 -2.24 8.99
CA CYS A 15 -0.89 -1.05 8.21
C CYS A 15 -2.40 -0.89 8.08
N GLU A 16 -2.86 0.36 8.06
CA GLU A 16 -4.22 0.71 7.68
C GLU A 16 -4.25 1.16 6.21
N ILE A 17 -5.21 0.65 5.44
CA ILE A 17 -5.38 1.01 4.03
C ILE A 17 -6.72 1.73 3.89
N HIS A 18 -6.68 3.04 3.65
CA HIS A 18 -7.89 3.85 3.48
C HIS A 18 -8.04 4.27 2.02
N PRO A 19 -9.20 4.08 1.38
CA PRO A 19 -9.46 4.72 0.10
C PRO A 19 -9.39 6.24 0.30
N ASP A 20 -8.56 6.90 -0.48
CA ASP A 20 -8.53 8.35 -0.52
C ASP A 20 -9.70 8.82 -1.38
N MET A 21 -10.81 9.12 -0.71
CA MET A 21 -12.07 9.55 -1.33
C MET A 21 -11.99 10.96 -1.93
N ARG A 22 -10.86 11.64 -1.79
CA ARG A 22 -10.62 12.87 -2.55
C ARG A 22 -10.60 12.46 -4.03
N ASN A 23 -11.62 12.91 -4.78
CA ASN A 23 -11.75 12.71 -6.21
C ASN A 23 -10.60 13.42 -6.95
N TYR A 24 -9.38 12.87 -6.87
CA TYR A 24 -8.26 13.30 -7.68
C TYR A 24 -8.44 12.67 -9.06
N VAL A 25 -9.22 13.36 -9.88
CA VAL A 25 -9.22 13.16 -11.33
C VAL A 25 -7.84 13.62 -11.82
N ILE A 26 -6.84 12.72 -11.80
CA ILE A 26 -5.49 13.02 -12.31
C ILE A 26 -5.59 13.41 -13.81
N ALA A 27 -6.56 12.84 -14.53
CA ALA A 27 -7.02 13.31 -15.83
C ALA A 27 -8.51 12.93 -16.03
N PRO A 28 -9.32 13.74 -16.73
CA PRO A 28 -10.69 13.37 -17.09
C PRO A 28 -10.72 11.99 -17.78
N GLY A 29 -11.45 11.03 -17.21
CA GLY A 29 -11.50 9.64 -17.70
C GLY A 29 -10.51 8.66 -17.06
N SER A 30 -9.53 9.11 -16.28
CA SER A 30 -8.66 8.21 -15.53
C SER A 30 -9.41 7.65 -14.32
N LYS A 31 -9.85 6.38 -14.40
CA LYS A 31 -10.43 5.65 -13.26
C LYS A 31 -9.31 5.23 -12.28
N LYS A 32 -8.58 6.17 -11.70
CA LYS A 32 -7.59 5.86 -10.65
C LYS A 32 -8.24 5.97 -9.27
N ILE A 33 -7.97 4.99 -8.41
CA ILE A 33 -8.32 5.04 -7.00
C ILE A 33 -7.03 5.30 -6.23
N CYS A 34 -7.03 6.37 -5.45
CA CYS A 34 -5.95 6.66 -4.53
C CYS A 34 -6.23 5.94 -3.20
N PHE A 35 -5.20 5.39 -2.58
CA PHE A 35 -5.23 4.83 -1.23
C PHE A 35 -4.18 5.53 -0.40
N LEU A 36 -4.54 5.83 0.84
CA LEU A 36 -3.60 6.27 1.86
C LEU A 36 -3.29 5.09 2.77
N ILE A 37 -2.07 4.57 2.69
CA ILE A 37 -1.58 3.54 3.59
C ILE A 37 -0.93 4.22 4.80
N LYS A 38 -1.30 3.82 6.01
CA LYS A 38 -0.73 4.34 7.26
C LYS A 38 -0.14 3.18 8.07
N ARG A 39 0.87 3.46 8.88
CA ARG A 39 1.42 2.51 9.85
C ARG A 39 1.90 3.27 11.08
N GLU A 40 1.51 2.79 12.26
CA GLU A 40 2.06 3.26 13.52
C GLU A 40 3.31 2.44 13.87
N LEU A 41 4.40 3.13 14.16
CA LEU A 41 5.65 2.52 14.58
C LEU A 41 5.63 2.28 16.09
N LYS A 42 6.49 1.39 16.58
CA LYS A 42 6.60 1.07 18.02
C LYS A 42 6.91 2.28 18.92
N ASN A 43 7.42 3.37 18.35
CA ASN A 43 7.70 4.62 19.04
C ASN A 43 6.52 5.63 18.97
N GLY A 44 5.33 5.21 18.52
CA GLY A 44 4.14 6.05 18.39
C GLY A 44 4.14 6.98 17.18
N HIS A 45 5.17 6.94 16.32
CA HIS A 45 5.20 7.75 15.10
C HIS A 45 4.33 7.13 14.01
N ILE A 46 3.52 7.96 13.33
CA ILE A 46 2.69 7.52 12.20
C ILE A 46 3.37 7.85 10.88
N VAL A 47 3.68 6.83 10.09
CA VAL A 47 4.17 6.97 8.71
C VAL A 47 3.05 6.75 7.72
N LYS A 48 3.11 7.42 6.57
CA LYS A 48 2.05 7.42 5.55
C LYS A 48 2.63 7.21 4.16
N CYS A 49 1.91 6.49 3.30
CA CYS A 49 2.26 6.29 1.90
C CYS A 49 1.00 6.46 1.03
N PRO A 50 0.85 7.60 0.34
CA PRO A 50 -0.20 7.76 -0.66
C PRO A 50 0.19 6.98 -1.92
N VAL A 51 -0.71 6.12 -2.40
CA VAL A 51 -0.53 5.31 -3.61
C VAL A 51 -1.76 5.43 -4.49
N SER A 52 -1.60 5.30 -5.80
CA SER A 52 -2.72 5.34 -6.75
C SER A 52 -2.70 4.11 -7.64
N PHE A 53 -3.83 3.41 -7.76
CA PHE A 53 -4.00 2.27 -8.65
C PHE A 53 -5.01 2.59 -9.74
N TYR A 54 -4.83 2.02 -10.93
CA TYR A 54 -5.88 2.01 -11.94
C TYR A 54 -6.98 1.03 -11.51
N ARG A 55 -8.24 1.37 -11.78
CA ARG A 55 -9.42 0.55 -11.50
C ARG A 55 -9.46 -0.67 -12.42
N SER A 56 -8.65 -1.67 -12.09
CA SER A 56 -8.87 -3.08 -12.42
C SER A 56 -9.16 -3.83 -11.11
N GLU A 57 -9.85 -4.97 -11.17
CA GLU A 57 -10.25 -5.71 -9.97
C GLU A 57 -9.06 -6.13 -9.08
N ASP A 58 -7.94 -6.55 -9.70
CA ASP A 58 -6.71 -6.92 -8.97
C ASP A 58 -5.43 -6.72 -9.83
N PRO A 59 -4.96 -5.46 -9.99
CA PRO A 59 -3.80 -5.16 -10.83
C PRO A 59 -2.52 -5.79 -10.27
N GLU A 60 -1.56 -6.05 -11.17
CA GLU A 60 -0.18 -6.23 -10.74
C GLU A 60 0.37 -4.92 -10.18
N VAL A 61 1.00 -4.98 -9.01
CA VAL A 61 1.64 -3.81 -8.40
C VAL A 61 3.05 -3.64 -8.98
N PRO A 62 3.34 -2.52 -9.67
CA PRO A 62 4.68 -2.27 -10.21
C PRO A 62 5.78 -2.32 -9.15
N PHE A 63 6.94 -2.86 -9.50
CA PHE A 63 8.05 -3.04 -8.54
C PHE A 63 8.52 -1.71 -7.91
N ASN A 64 8.57 -0.63 -8.69
CA ASN A 64 8.90 0.71 -8.19
C ASN A 64 7.89 1.20 -7.12
N LEU A 65 6.61 0.86 -7.28
CA LEU A 65 5.58 1.19 -6.29
C LEU A 65 5.78 0.36 -5.01
N GLN A 66 6.11 -0.92 -5.13
CA GLN A 66 6.44 -1.77 -3.98
C GLN A 66 7.65 -1.21 -3.20
N VAL A 67 8.69 -0.74 -3.90
CA VAL A 67 9.87 -0.10 -3.28
C VAL A 67 9.49 1.22 -2.60
N THR A 68 8.60 1.99 -3.21
CA THR A 68 8.10 3.25 -2.64
C THR A 68 7.34 3.02 -1.34
N ILE A 69 6.45 2.02 -1.32
CA ILE A 69 5.71 1.60 -0.13
C ILE A 69 6.68 1.15 0.97
N GLN A 70 7.62 0.28 0.64
CA GLN A 70 8.62 -0.21 1.58
C GLN A 70 9.39 0.92 2.27
N LYS A 71 9.89 1.88 1.48
CA LYS A 71 10.65 3.02 2.00
C LYS A 71 9.77 3.96 2.83
N SER A 72 8.57 4.29 2.34
CA SER A 72 7.68 5.24 3.00
C SER A 72 7.14 4.71 4.34
N LEU A 73 6.89 3.41 4.42
CA LEU A 73 6.36 2.76 5.62
C LEU A 73 7.45 2.16 6.52
N LEU A 74 8.73 2.41 6.19
CA LEU A 74 9.90 1.91 6.91
C LEU A 74 9.82 0.38 7.16
N LEU A 75 9.45 -0.35 6.12
CA LEU A 75 9.36 -1.82 6.19
C LEU A 75 10.76 -2.43 6.05
N THR A 76 11.00 -3.55 6.75
CA THR A 76 12.27 -4.28 6.69
C THR A 76 12.52 -4.86 5.30
N LYS A 77 13.73 -5.32 4.99
CA LYS A 77 14.05 -5.93 3.69
C LYS A 77 13.21 -7.19 3.38
N ASN A 78 12.76 -7.90 4.41
CA ASN A 78 12.02 -9.17 4.29
C ASN A 78 10.50 -9.01 4.45
N TRP A 79 9.96 -7.79 4.38
CA TRP A 79 8.53 -7.50 4.62
C TRP A 79 7.53 -8.26 3.76
N LYS A 80 7.98 -8.86 2.65
CA LYS A 80 7.15 -9.66 1.73
C LYS A 80 7.10 -11.14 2.09
N LYS A 81 7.91 -11.60 3.05
CA LYS A 81 7.84 -12.98 3.53
C LYS A 81 6.60 -13.09 4.42
N LYS A 82 5.65 -13.95 4.05
CA LYS A 82 4.67 -14.44 5.01
C LYS A 82 5.48 -15.16 6.09
N ASP A 83 5.32 -14.76 7.36
CA ASP A 83 5.88 -15.55 8.45
C ASP A 83 5.35 -16.98 8.32
N GLU A 84 6.23 -17.95 8.09
CA GLU A 84 5.91 -19.38 8.01
C GLU A 84 5.66 -19.99 9.40
N ASN A 85 5.47 -19.19 10.45
CA ASN A 85 5.30 -19.67 11.82
C ASN A 85 4.16 -18.93 12.53
N VAL A 86 2.94 -19.44 12.38
CA VAL A 86 1.95 -19.53 13.47
C VAL A 86 1.29 -20.90 13.39
#